data_AF-A0A936UCK2-F1
#
_entry.id   AF-A0A936UCK2-F1
#
_cell.length_a   1.000
_cell.length_b   1.000
_cell.length_c   1.000
_cell.angle_alpha   90.00
_cell.angle_beta   90.00
_cell.angle_gamma   90.00
#
_symmetry.space_group_name_H-M   'P 1'
#
loop_
_entity.id
_entity.type
_entity.pdbx_description
1 polymer ?
#
loop_
_entity_poly.entity_id
_entity_poly.type
_entity_poly.pdbx_seq_one_letter_code
_entity_poly.pdbx_strand_id
1 'polypeptide(L)'
;MIVETHDQWTLAVNLSFGVEGDRRSGTAGIKDDNFLGLGKSLLFDISDEPERTSTTIRYRDITFLGSRWQLELEHQKSTDGFADHFQFEYPFFSLSTPRAGGVEWARQESTEYLWSDGEKRVEGDADTQAWEVWGLRLPGGDVRINRLLVGAFGESAHFRNWQSLYGLPYPQPKDRDLVGPEVGWERTTFRWKVVHGFRAWFRQEDLALGPNWKVMTGLSLPLFGGDSARSLSGVVRLRDSSRGRSSPGSAQPSRDGSRTAAWQTWSATSSWAAPSPAGRA
;
A
#
# COMPACT_ATOMS: atom_id res chain seq x y z
N MET A 1 35.45 -15.18 -24.36
CA MET A 1 35.15 -14.93 -22.93
C MET A 1 33.88 -15.68 -22.63
N ILE A 2 33.95 -16.75 -21.85
CA ILE A 2 32.78 -17.56 -21.45
C ILE A 2 32.29 -16.95 -20.15
N VAL A 3 31.03 -16.52 -20.12
CA VAL A 3 30.37 -16.09 -18.88
C VAL A 3 29.76 -17.34 -18.26
N GLU A 4 30.25 -17.73 -17.09
CA GLU A 4 29.72 -18.84 -16.32
C GLU A 4 28.65 -18.30 -15.37
N THR A 5 27.38 -18.46 -15.74
CA THR A 5 26.24 -18.16 -14.87
C THR A 5 26.01 -19.33 -13.92
N HIS A 6 26.24 -19.11 -12.63
CA HIS A 6 25.82 -20.05 -11.59
C HIS A 6 24.33 -19.81 -11.32
N ASP A 7 23.48 -20.80 -11.64
CA ASP A 7 22.06 -20.72 -11.35
C ASP A 7 21.84 -20.98 -9.85
N GLN A 8 21.42 -19.96 -9.12
CA GLN A 8 21.03 -20.10 -7.72
C GLN A 8 19.53 -20.34 -7.66
N TRP A 9 19.11 -21.33 -6.87
CA TRP A 9 17.69 -21.56 -6.60
C TRP A 9 17.09 -20.29 -5.97
N THR A 10 16.10 -19.70 -6.64
CA THR A 10 15.43 -18.46 -6.22
C THR A 10 14.13 -18.69 -5.46
N LEU A 11 13.63 -19.92 -5.42
CA LEU A 11 12.45 -20.29 -4.66
C LEU A 11 12.70 -20.07 -3.15
N ALA A 12 11.89 -19.21 -2.56
CA ALA A 12 11.85 -18.91 -1.14
C ALA A 12 10.53 -19.40 -0.55
N VAL A 13 10.60 -20.04 0.62
CA VAL A 13 9.45 -20.38 1.44
C VAL A 13 9.38 -19.40 2.61
N ASN A 14 8.21 -18.85 2.87
CA ASN A 14 7.95 -17.93 3.97
C ASN A 14 6.96 -18.56 4.94
N LEU A 15 7.30 -18.60 6.22
CA LEU A 15 6.43 -19.06 7.30
C LEU A 15 6.51 -18.04 8.43
N SER A 16 5.37 -17.55 8.88
CA SER A 16 5.28 -16.67 10.05
C SER A 16 4.12 -17.06 10.96
N PHE A 17 4.29 -16.84 12.25
CA PHE A 17 3.29 -17.09 13.28
C PHE A 17 3.34 -15.97 14.31
N GLY A 18 2.18 -15.48 14.73
CA GLY A 18 2.04 -14.41 15.70
C GLY A 18 0.96 -14.72 16.74
N VAL A 19 1.19 -14.32 17.98
CA VAL A 19 0.22 -14.41 19.07
C VAL A 19 0.12 -13.07 19.77
N GLU A 20 -1.11 -12.57 19.92
CA GLU A 20 -1.41 -11.34 20.65
C GLU A 20 -2.62 -11.58 21.56
N GLY A 21 -2.36 -11.73 22.88
CA GLY A 21 -3.42 -12.12 23.82
C GLY A 21 -3.95 -13.52 23.51
N ASP A 22 -5.24 -13.63 23.21
CA ASP A 22 -5.94 -14.84 22.79
C ASP A 22 -5.97 -15.03 21.26
N ARG A 23 -5.53 -14.01 20.51
CA ARG A 23 -5.54 -13.99 19.05
C ARG A 23 -4.30 -14.64 18.48
N ARG A 24 -4.48 -15.43 17.42
CA ARG A 24 -3.42 -16.14 16.71
C ARG A 24 -3.47 -15.76 15.24
N SER A 25 -2.29 -15.63 14.63
CA SER A 25 -2.14 -15.43 13.19
C SER A 25 -1.06 -16.35 12.65
N GLY A 26 -1.24 -16.82 11.43
CA GLY A 26 -0.28 -17.65 10.73
C GLY A 26 -0.24 -17.27 9.25
N THR A 27 0.94 -17.26 8.66
CA THR A 27 1.10 -17.05 7.22
C THR A 27 2.05 -18.09 6.67
N ALA A 28 1.68 -18.68 5.54
CA ALA A 28 2.52 -19.61 4.80
C ALA A 28 2.52 -19.21 3.33
N GLY A 29 3.71 -19.19 2.73
CA GLY A 29 3.89 -18.60 1.42
C GLY A 29 5.07 -19.17 0.67
N ILE A 30 4.98 -19.09 -0.65
CA ILE A 30 6.08 -19.38 -1.57
C ILE A 30 6.27 -18.21 -2.52
N LYS A 31 7.53 -17.90 -2.79
CA LYS A 31 7.92 -16.85 -3.72
C LYS A 31 9.06 -17.32 -4.58
N ASP A 32 8.96 -17.10 -5.89
CA ASP A 32 10.09 -17.23 -6.81
C ASP A 32 10.41 -15.84 -7.36
N ASP A 33 11.69 -15.44 -7.35
CA ASP A 33 12.17 -14.17 -7.89
C ASP A 33 12.77 -14.31 -9.31
N ASN A 34 12.86 -15.53 -9.84
CA ASN A 34 13.31 -15.82 -11.19
C ASN A 34 12.41 -16.89 -11.83
N PHE A 35 11.10 -16.68 -11.77
CA PHE A 35 10.10 -17.63 -12.23
C PHE A 35 10.39 -18.04 -13.68
N LEU A 36 10.63 -19.34 -13.88
CA LEU A 36 11.01 -19.95 -15.16
C LEU A 36 12.28 -19.38 -15.83
N GLY A 37 13.17 -18.74 -15.06
CA GLY A 37 14.39 -18.13 -15.59
C GLY A 37 14.19 -16.77 -16.25
N LEU A 38 13.02 -16.14 -16.11
CA LEU A 38 12.63 -14.93 -16.84
C LEU A 38 12.92 -13.62 -16.10
N GLY A 39 13.51 -13.67 -14.89
CA GLY A 39 13.69 -12.49 -14.02
C GLY A 39 12.37 -11.91 -13.49
N LYS A 40 11.30 -12.70 -13.50
CA LYS A 40 9.96 -12.36 -13.03
C LYS A 40 9.74 -12.91 -11.64
N SER A 41 8.97 -12.20 -10.83
CA SER A 41 8.57 -12.69 -9.51
C SER A 41 7.13 -13.19 -9.49
N LEU A 42 6.94 -14.35 -8.87
CA LEU A 42 5.63 -14.92 -8.58
C LEU A 42 5.57 -15.23 -7.08
N LEU A 43 4.49 -14.81 -6.42
CA LEU A 43 4.22 -15.05 -5.01
C LEU A 43 2.84 -15.69 -4.86
N PHE A 44 2.76 -16.66 -3.97
CA PHE A 44 1.53 -17.27 -3.48
C PHE A 44 1.60 -17.34 -1.96
N ASP A 45 0.70 -16.63 -1.28
CA ASP A 45 0.62 -16.57 0.18
C ASP A 45 -0.78 -17.00 0.65
N ILE A 46 -0.83 -17.69 1.78
CA ILE A 46 -2.04 -17.96 2.55
C ILE A 46 -1.83 -17.39 3.94
N SER A 47 -2.73 -16.52 4.39
CA SER A 47 -2.73 -15.94 5.72
C SER A 47 -4.00 -16.33 6.46
N ASP A 48 -3.86 -16.75 7.70
CA ASP A 48 -4.93 -17.01 8.65
C ASP A 48 -4.79 -16.01 9.81
N GLU A 49 -5.78 -15.15 9.94
CA GLU A 49 -5.88 -14.13 10.99
C GLU A 49 -7.18 -14.38 11.77
N PRO A 50 -7.30 -13.89 13.02
CA PRO A 50 -8.46 -14.20 13.86
C PRO A 50 -9.79 -13.83 13.22
N GLU A 51 -9.80 -12.79 12.40
CA GLU A 51 -10.99 -12.24 11.75
C GLU A 51 -11.12 -12.67 10.29
N ARG A 52 -10.06 -13.17 9.64
CA ARG A 52 -10.06 -13.45 8.20
C ARG A 52 -9.02 -14.48 7.77
N THR A 53 -9.38 -15.29 6.79
CA THR A 53 -8.41 -16.11 6.03
C THR A 53 -8.30 -15.55 4.62
N SER A 54 -7.07 -15.34 4.15
CA SER A 54 -6.76 -14.73 2.86
C SER A 54 -5.82 -15.60 2.04
N THR A 55 -6.02 -15.63 0.73
CA THR A 55 -5.12 -16.22 -0.26
C THR A 55 -4.73 -15.13 -1.25
N THR A 56 -3.43 -14.88 -1.39
CA THR A 56 -2.87 -13.82 -2.25
C THR A 56 -2.00 -14.42 -3.32
N ILE A 57 -2.21 -14.00 -4.57
CA ILE A 57 -1.32 -14.26 -5.71
C ILE A 57 -0.80 -12.92 -6.21
N ARG A 58 0.52 -12.79 -6.33
CA ARG A 58 1.16 -11.60 -6.92
C ARG A 58 2.11 -12.00 -8.03
N TYR A 59 2.01 -11.32 -9.16
CA TYR A 59 2.95 -11.37 -10.27
C TYR A 59 3.63 -10.02 -10.43
N ARG A 60 4.96 -10.02 -10.54
CA ARG A 60 5.75 -8.81 -10.76
C ARG A 60 6.80 -9.01 -11.83
N ASP A 61 6.87 -8.07 -12.76
CA ASP A 61 7.86 -8.02 -13.84
C ASP A 61 8.56 -6.66 -13.83
N ILE A 62 9.77 -6.60 -13.27
CA ILE A 62 10.56 -5.36 -13.18
C ILE A 62 11.25 -4.96 -14.49
N THR A 63 11.19 -5.82 -15.49
CA THR A 63 11.75 -5.62 -16.83
C THR A 63 10.72 -6.02 -17.87
N PHE A 64 9.51 -5.48 -17.75
CA PHE A 64 8.39 -5.87 -18.59
C PHE A 64 8.74 -5.73 -20.07
N LEU A 65 8.58 -6.83 -20.81
CA LEU A 65 8.99 -6.95 -22.22
C LEU A 65 10.47 -6.57 -22.49
N GLY A 66 11.37 -6.82 -21.54
CA GLY A 66 12.81 -6.52 -21.65
C GLY A 66 13.15 -5.04 -21.54
N SER A 67 12.23 -4.22 -21.03
CA SER A 67 12.39 -2.77 -20.91
C SER A 67 12.64 -2.32 -19.46
N ARG A 68 12.59 -1.01 -19.20
CA ARG A 68 12.61 -0.46 -17.82
C ARG A 68 11.21 -0.28 -17.24
N TRP A 69 10.16 -0.61 -18.01
CA TRP A 69 8.80 -0.61 -17.49
C TRP A 69 8.61 -1.75 -16.49
N GLN A 70 7.85 -1.48 -15.45
CA GLN A 70 7.47 -2.45 -14.44
C GLN A 70 5.97 -2.71 -14.52
N LEU A 71 5.60 -3.98 -14.35
CA LEU A 71 4.22 -4.42 -14.21
C LEU A 71 4.07 -5.19 -12.90
N GLU A 72 3.08 -4.84 -12.10
CA GLU A 72 2.67 -5.60 -10.92
C GLU A 72 1.16 -5.87 -11.00
N LEU A 73 0.80 -7.11 -10.74
CA LEU A 73 -0.57 -7.61 -10.68
C LEU A 73 -0.73 -8.38 -9.38
N GLU A 74 -1.78 -8.09 -8.63
CA GLU A 74 -2.12 -8.86 -7.43
C GLU A 74 -3.61 -9.13 -7.37
N HIS A 75 -3.94 -10.34 -6.92
CA HIS A 75 -5.29 -10.72 -6.52
C HIS A 75 -5.24 -11.36 -5.14
N GLN A 76 -6.05 -10.85 -4.22
CA GLN A 76 -6.27 -11.42 -2.90
C GLN A 76 -7.73 -11.79 -2.75
N LYS A 77 -7.99 -13.05 -2.39
CA LYS A 77 -9.32 -13.50 -1.97
C LYS A 77 -9.32 -13.73 -0.47
N SER A 78 -10.33 -13.20 0.20
CA SER A 78 -10.49 -13.29 1.66
C SER A 78 -11.87 -13.84 2.00
N THR A 79 -12.05 -14.35 3.22
CA THR A 79 -13.36 -14.82 3.70
C THR A 79 -14.43 -13.73 3.73
N ASP A 80 -14.02 -12.47 3.82
CA ASP A 80 -14.85 -11.27 3.93
C ASP A 80 -14.84 -10.39 2.67
N GLY A 81 -14.23 -10.86 1.56
CA GLY A 81 -14.21 -10.12 0.30
C GLY A 81 -12.97 -10.37 -0.55
N PHE A 82 -12.57 -9.40 -1.36
CA PHE A 82 -11.40 -9.50 -2.25
C PHE A 82 -10.70 -8.17 -2.46
N ALA A 83 -9.47 -8.24 -2.93
CA ALA A 83 -8.71 -7.08 -3.38
C ALA A 83 -7.97 -7.40 -4.68
N ASP A 84 -7.99 -6.45 -5.61
CA ASP A 84 -7.23 -6.48 -6.86
C ASP A 84 -6.32 -5.26 -6.92
N HIS A 85 -5.09 -5.45 -7.40
CA HIS A 85 -4.13 -4.36 -7.61
C HIS A 85 -3.45 -4.51 -8.96
N PHE A 86 -3.31 -3.37 -9.63
CA PHE A 86 -2.63 -3.21 -10.90
C PHE A 86 -1.70 -2.01 -10.82
N GLN A 87 -0.45 -2.20 -11.20
CA GLN A 87 0.51 -1.11 -11.34
C GLN A 87 1.31 -1.28 -12.62
N PHE A 88 1.41 -0.20 -13.39
CA PHE A 88 2.27 -0.13 -14.55
C PHE A 88 3.04 1.19 -14.55
N GLU A 89 4.37 1.10 -14.50
CA GLU A 89 5.20 2.29 -14.29
C GLU A 89 6.53 2.24 -15.02
N TYR A 90 7.07 3.43 -15.27
CA TYR A 90 8.46 3.67 -15.58
C TYR A 90 9.10 4.34 -14.36
N PRO A 91 9.88 3.62 -13.54
CA PRO A 91 10.36 4.13 -12.27
C PRO A 91 11.58 5.03 -12.43
N PHE A 92 11.91 5.74 -11.36
CA PHE A 92 13.23 6.36 -11.23
C PHE A 92 14.32 5.33 -10.89
N PHE A 93 14.73 4.54 -11.87
CA PHE A 93 15.77 3.50 -11.71
C PHE A 93 17.19 4.06 -11.45
N SER A 94 17.41 5.36 -11.62
CA SER A 94 18.66 6.05 -11.31
C SER A 94 18.38 7.42 -10.66
N LEU A 95 19.36 7.92 -9.92
CA LEU A 95 19.36 9.28 -9.36
C LEU A 95 19.26 10.34 -10.47
N SER A 96 19.83 10.03 -11.65
CA SER A 96 19.85 10.89 -12.83
C SER A 96 18.67 10.66 -13.77
N THR A 97 17.78 9.69 -13.52
CA THR A 97 16.65 9.41 -14.40
C THR A 97 15.78 10.67 -14.54
N PRO A 98 15.62 11.22 -15.77
CA PRO A 98 15.00 12.53 -15.95
C PRO A 98 13.47 12.46 -15.85
N ARG A 99 12.88 11.30 -16.15
CA ARG A 99 11.42 11.12 -16.23
C ARG A 99 11.04 9.80 -15.59
N ALA A 100 9.96 9.83 -14.83
CA ALA A 100 9.25 8.67 -14.35
C ALA A 100 7.76 9.00 -14.36
N GLY A 101 6.96 7.95 -14.33
CA GLY A 101 5.51 8.05 -14.29
C GLY A 101 4.91 6.67 -14.23
N GLY A 102 3.70 6.58 -13.75
CA GLY A 102 2.99 5.34 -13.62
C GLY A 102 1.50 5.54 -13.45
N VAL A 103 0.80 4.44 -13.59
CA VAL A 103 -0.60 4.31 -13.21
C VAL A 103 -0.69 3.20 -12.19
N GLU A 104 -1.50 3.44 -11.18
CA GLU A 104 -1.89 2.48 -10.16
C GLU A 104 -3.41 2.41 -10.12
N TRP A 105 -3.95 1.21 -9.97
CA TRP A 105 -5.36 0.97 -9.77
C TRP A 105 -5.53 -0.12 -8.73
N ALA A 106 -6.48 0.09 -7.82
CA ALA A 106 -6.82 -0.86 -6.79
C ALA A 106 -8.34 -0.95 -6.66
N ARG A 107 -8.83 -2.15 -6.39
CA ARG A 107 -10.21 -2.39 -5.96
C ARG A 107 -10.20 -3.26 -4.72
N GLN A 108 -11.07 -2.93 -3.78
CA GLN A 108 -11.28 -3.73 -2.59
C GLN A 108 -12.77 -3.80 -2.28
N GLU A 109 -13.26 -5.03 -2.14
CA GLU A 109 -14.57 -5.32 -1.58
C GLU A 109 -14.34 -6.01 -0.24
N SER A 110 -14.91 -5.48 0.85
CA SER A 110 -14.77 -6.09 2.17
C SER A 110 -15.94 -5.78 3.09
N THR A 111 -16.29 -6.73 3.94
CA THR A 111 -17.15 -6.47 5.10
C THR A 111 -16.32 -5.85 6.23
N GLU A 112 -16.65 -4.62 6.60
CA GLU A 112 -16.03 -3.87 7.70
C GLU A 112 -16.78 -4.08 9.02
N TYR A 113 -16.05 -3.97 10.13
CA TYR A 113 -16.59 -4.12 11.48
C TYR A 113 -16.19 -2.94 12.37
N LEU A 114 -17.14 -2.35 13.09
CA LEU A 114 -16.85 -1.44 14.19
C LEU A 114 -16.96 -2.16 15.52
N TRP A 115 -15.98 -1.93 16.37
CA TRP A 115 -15.83 -2.60 17.65
C TRP A 115 -16.13 -1.65 18.81
N SER A 116 -16.82 -2.15 19.83
CA SER A 116 -16.93 -1.50 21.15
C SER A 116 -16.77 -2.56 22.21
N ASP A 117 -15.97 -2.27 23.24
CA ASP A 117 -15.77 -3.17 24.40
C ASP A 117 -15.26 -4.58 24.01
N GLY A 118 -14.51 -4.68 22.91
CA GLY A 118 -13.98 -5.96 22.40
C GLY A 118 -14.96 -6.79 21.59
N GLU A 119 -16.17 -6.29 21.35
CA GLU A 119 -17.22 -6.96 20.59
C GLU A 119 -17.54 -6.21 19.29
N LYS A 120 -17.89 -6.96 18.24
CA LYS A 120 -18.42 -6.38 17.00
C LYS A 120 -19.78 -5.76 17.30
N ARG A 121 -19.93 -4.47 17.01
CA ARG A 121 -21.18 -3.72 17.23
C ARG A 121 -21.89 -3.32 15.95
N VAL A 122 -21.12 -3.10 14.90
CA VAL A 122 -21.63 -2.71 13.59
C VAL A 122 -20.87 -3.51 12.57
N GLU A 123 -21.59 -3.93 11.53
CA GLU A 123 -21.01 -4.50 10.33
C GLU A 123 -21.61 -3.80 9.11
N GLY A 124 -20.86 -3.80 8.02
CA GLY A 124 -21.34 -3.29 6.74
C GLY A 124 -20.34 -3.54 5.63
N ASP A 125 -20.82 -3.54 4.40
CA ASP A 125 -20.00 -3.79 3.23
C ASP A 125 -19.43 -2.47 2.68
N ALA A 126 -18.19 -2.53 2.21
CA ALA A 126 -17.51 -1.44 1.51
C ALA A 126 -16.94 -1.96 0.19
N ASP A 127 -17.26 -1.29 -0.92
CA ASP A 127 -16.61 -1.47 -2.24
C ASP A 127 -15.88 -0.17 -2.59
N THR A 128 -14.56 -0.23 -2.55
CA THR A 128 -13.68 0.91 -2.82
C THR A 128 -12.87 0.64 -4.08
N GLN A 129 -12.88 1.59 -4.99
CA GLN A 129 -12.03 1.61 -6.18
C GLN A 129 -11.20 2.87 -6.15
N ALA A 130 -9.90 2.73 -6.38
CA ALA A 130 -8.98 3.86 -6.42
C ALA A 130 -8.07 3.77 -7.64
N TRP A 131 -7.67 4.91 -8.16
CA TRP A 131 -6.65 5.02 -9.18
C TRP A 131 -5.76 6.24 -8.93
N GLU A 132 -4.52 6.13 -9.34
CA GLU A 132 -3.53 7.20 -9.30
C GLU A 132 -2.81 7.21 -10.64
N VAL A 133 -2.67 8.38 -11.24
CA VAL A 133 -1.77 8.61 -12.36
C VAL A 133 -0.80 9.68 -11.93
N TRP A 134 0.46 9.30 -11.82
CA TRP A 134 1.53 10.22 -11.45
C TRP A 134 2.56 10.26 -12.56
N GLY A 135 3.18 11.40 -12.74
CA GLY A 135 4.22 11.58 -13.73
C GLY A 135 4.78 12.97 -13.73
N LEU A 136 6.01 13.10 -14.25
CA LEU A 136 6.80 14.33 -14.33
C LEU A 136 7.64 14.62 -13.07
N ARG A 137 8.96 14.46 -13.23
CA ARG A 137 9.97 15.10 -12.39
C ARG A 137 10.24 16.49 -12.94
N LEU A 138 10.06 17.54 -12.13
CA LEU A 138 10.59 18.85 -12.49
C LEU A 138 12.11 18.93 -12.23
N PRO A 139 12.89 19.66 -13.05
CA PRO A 139 14.32 19.83 -12.84
C PRO A 139 14.61 20.48 -11.48
N GLY A 140 15.56 19.95 -10.74
CA GLY A 140 16.12 20.53 -9.52
C GLY A 140 17.61 20.25 -9.48
N GLY A 141 18.42 21.27 -9.16
CA GLY A 141 19.87 21.13 -9.01
C GLY A 141 20.23 20.93 -7.55
N ASP A 142 20.88 19.80 -7.21
CA ASP A 142 21.80 19.69 -6.07
C ASP A 142 22.48 18.30 -6.00
N VAL A 143 23.46 18.18 -5.10
CA VAL A 143 24.13 16.95 -4.61
C VAL A 143 23.20 16.08 -3.71
N ARG A 144 21.93 16.49 -3.54
CA ARG A 144 20.84 15.82 -2.81
C ARG A 144 19.63 15.58 -3.71
N ILE A 145 19.06 14.39 -3.68
CA ILE A 145 18.02 13.95 -4.61
C ILE A 145 16.66 14.32 -4.03
N ASN A 146 16.07 15.39 -4.58
CA ASN A 146 14.68 15.77 -4.37
C ASN A 146 13.95 15.59 -5.69
N ARG A 147 12.76 14.97 -5.65
CA ARG A 147 11.90 14.79 -6.82
C ARG A 147 10.55 15.38 -6.48
N LEU A 148 10.10 16.33 -7.31
CA LEU A 148 8.72 16.75 -7.32
C LEU A 148 7.93 15.80 -8.21
N LEU A 149 6.77 15.35 -7.75
CA LEU A 149 5.83 14.50 -8.46
C LEU A 149 4.55 15.31 -8.68
N VAL A 150 3.93 15.15 -9.84
CA VAL A 150 2.62 15.74 -10.12
C VAL A 150 1.73 14.61 -10.63
N GLY A 151 0.46 14.62 -10.27
CA GLY A 151 -0.46 13.56 -10.64
C GLY A 151 -1.91 13.96 -10.51
N ALA A 152 -2.76 12.97 -10.71
CA ALA A 152 -4.17 13.00 -10.40
C ALA A 152 -4.57 11.68 -9.76
N PHE A 153 -5.55 11.74 -8.87
CA PHE A 153 -6.08 10.56 -8.21
C PHE A 153 -7.60 10.54 -8.36
N GLY A 154 -8.16 9.35 -8.21
CA GLY A 154 -9.59 9.14 -8.04
C GLY A 154 -9.87 8.01 -7.06
N GLU A 155 -10.94 8.15 -6.29
CA GLU A 155 -11.44 7.13 -5.37
C GLU A 155 -12.98 7.17 -5.39
N SER A 156 -13.60 6.01 -5.49
CA SER A 156 -15.05 5.83 -5.28
C SER A 156 -15.25 4.75 -4.23
N ALA A 157 -15.87 5.11 -3.11
CA ALA A 157 -16.20 4.23 -2.01
C ALA A 157 -17.71 4.16 -1.83
N HIS A 158 -18.28 2.96 -1.99
CA HIS A 158 -19.70 2.69 -1.81
C HIS A 158 -19.92 1.83 -0.57
N PHE A 159 -20.86 2.25 0.28
CA PHE A 159 -21.16 1.57 1.54
C PHE A 159 -22.56 0.97 1.48
N ARG A 160 -22.72 -0.30 1.90
CA ARG A 160 -24.00 -1.02 1.83
C ARG A 160 -24.20 -1.90 3.06
N ASN A 161 -25.46 -2.21 3.37
CA ASN A 161 -25.83 -3.17 4.42
C ASN A 161 -25.27 -2.84 5.81
N TRP A 162 -25.03 -1.55 6.09
CA TRP A 162 -24.54 -1.14 7.40
C TRP A 162 -25.64 -1.27 8.45
N GLN A 163 -25.38 -2.08 9.47
CA GLN A 163 -26.34 -2.39 10.51
C GLN A 163 -25.67 -2.55 11.86
N SER A 164 -26.41 -2.20 12.91
CA SER A 164 -25.97 -2.54 14.27
C SER A 164 -26.31 -3.99 14.55
N LEU A 165 -25.35 -4.74 15.09
CA LEU A 165 -25.55 -6.10 15.56
C LEU A 165 -26.35 -6.15 16.87
N TYR A 166 -26.28 -5.08 17.67
CA TYR A 166 -26.97 -4.96 18.94
C TYR A 166 -27.39 -3.52 19.22
N GLY A 167 -28.67 -3.30 19.52
CA GLY A 167 -29.17 -2.00 19.98
C GLY A 167 -29.79 -1.15 18.86
N LEU A 168 -29.51 0.15 18.88
CA LEU A 168 -30.13 1.11 17.95
C LEU A 168 -29.57 0.94 16.53
N PRO A 169 -30.38 1.17 15.48
CA PRO A 169 -29.90 1.15 14.11
C PRO A 169 -28.69 2.06 13.90
N TYR A 170 -27.68 1.55 13.21
CA TYR A 170 -26.52 2.35 12.82
C TYR A 170 -26.78 3.01 11.45
N PRO A 171 -26.57 4.33 11.31
CA PRO A 171 -26.77 4.98 10.02
C PRO A 171 -25.70 4.53 9.02
N GLN A 172 -26.13 4.16 7.82
CA GLN A 172 -25.19 3.82 6.75
C GLN A 172 -24.29 5.02 6.42
N PRO A 173 -22.96 4.83 6.30
CA PRO A 173 -22.05 5.86 5.82
C PRO A 173 -22.47 6.34 4.43
N LYS A 174 -22.23 7.62 4.15
CA LYS A 174 -22.46 8.16 2.82
C LYS A 174 -21.35 7.69 1.88
N ASP A 175 -21.73 7.35 0.66
CA ASP A 175 -20.80 7.10 -0.43
C ASP A 175 -19.89 8.31 -0.63
N ARG A 176 -18.67 8.04 -1.07
CA ARG A 176 -17.60 9.03 -1.18
C ARG A 176 -16.92 8.91 -2.54
N ASP A 177 -16.96 10.00 -3.29
CA ASP A 177 -16.20 10.15 -4.52
C ASP A 177 -15.16 11.24 -4.34
N LEU A 178 -13.89 10.91 -4.56
CA LEU A 178 -12.77 11.84 -4.50
C LEU A 178 -12.09 11.85 -5.85
N VAL A 179 -11.93 13.02 -6.48
CA VAL A 179 -11.17 13.13 -7.73
C VAL A 179 -10.49 14.49 -7.76
N GLY A 180 -9.20 14.50 -8.09
CA GLY A 180 -8.51 15.76 -8.32
C GLY A 180 -7.01 15.66 -8.51
N PRO A 181 -6.34 16.82 -8.64
CA PRO A 181 -4.90 16.88 -8.79
C PRO A 181 -4.17 16.60 -7.48
N GLU A 182 -2.94 16.14 -7.61
CA GLU A 182 -2.02 15.91 -6.50
C GLU A 182 -0.60 16.35 -6.82
N VAL A 183 0.14 16.67 -5.77
CA VAL A 183 1.56 17.01 -5.82
C VAL A 183 2.29 16.24 -4.76
N GLY A 184 3.46 15.71 -5.13
CA GLY A 184 4.32 14.94 -4.26
C GLY A 184 5.73 15.50 -4.17
N TRP A 185 6.38 15.26 -3.05
CA TRP A 185 7.81 15.48 -2.86
C TRP A 185 8.44 14.21 -2.31
N GLU A 186 9.36 13.64 -3.08
CA GLU A 186 10.22 12.55 -2.65
C GLU A 186 11.62 13.07 -2.35
N ARG A 187 12.19 12.62 -1.23
CA ARG A 187 13.58 12.83 -0.89
C ARG A 187 14.25 11.49 -0.66
N THR A 188 15.34 11.27 -1.39
CA THR A 188 16.16 10.06 -1.30
C THR A 188 17.60 10.43 -0.98
N THR A 189 18.21 9.73 -0.02
CA THR A 189 19.57 10.00 0.46
C THR A 189 20.51 8.83 0.12
N PHE A 190 21.49 9.08 -0.75
CA PHE A 190 22.49 8.09 -1.17
C PHE A 190 23.67 8.06 -0.17
N ARG A 191 23.48 7.38 0.98
CA ARG A 191 24.58 7.04 1.91
C ARG A 191 24.62 5.53 2.07
N TRP A 192 25.53 4.87 1.37
CA TRP A 192 25.75 3.44 1.49
C TRP A 192 26.94 3.17 2.37
N LYS A 193 26.82 2.14 3.21
CA LYS A 193 27.95 1.52 3.87
C LYS A 193 27.93 0.06 3.49
N VAL A 194 29.03 -0.40 2.90
CA VAL A 194 29.25 -1.82 2.67
C VAL A 194 29.49 -2.47 4.03
N VAL A 195 28.66 -3.44 4.39
CA VAL A 195 28.81 -4.19 5.64
C VAL A 195 28.85 -5.67 5.32
N HIS A 196 29.67 -6.40 6.08
CA HIS A 196 29.72 -7.87 6.03
C HIS A 196 29.07 -8.40 7.30
N GLY A 197 28.20 -9.41 7.17
CA GLY A 197 27.66 -10.12 8.33
C GLY A 197 26.56 -9.40 9.12
N PHE A 198 25.89 -8.39 8.54
CA PHE A 198 24.84 -7.65 9.25
C PHE A 198 23.53 -8.46 9.37
N ARG A 199 23.12 -9.19 8.31
CA ARG A 199 21.93 -10.07 8.36
C ARG A 199 22.20 -11.50 7.90
N ALA A 200 23.24 -11.73 7.09
CA ALA A 200 23.73 -13.08 6.76
C ALA A 200 25.27 -13.13 6.82
N TRP A 201 25.83 -14.18 7.43
CA TRP A 201 27.25 -14.28 7.80
C TRP A 201 28.25 -14.17 6.63
N PHE A 202 27.82 -14.33 5.37
CA PHE A 202 28.73 -14.37 4.21
C PHE A 202 28.30 -13.52 3.01
N ARG A 203 27.34 -12.59 3.17
CA ARG A 203 26.98 -11.65 2.07
C ARG A 203 27.47 -10.23 2.36
N GLN A 204 28.00 -9.61 1.31
CA GLN A 204 28.16 -8.17 1.23
C GLN A 204 26.76 -7.54 1.15
N GLU A 205 26.46 -6.63 2.08
CA GLU A 205 25.18 -5.94 2.15
C GLU A 205 25.41 -4.43 2.04
N ASP A 206 24.69 -3.78 1.13
CA ASP A 206 24.65 -2.33 1.03
C ASP A 206 23.48 -1.82 1.88
N LEU A 207 23.76 -1.03 2.91
CA LEU A 207 22.73 -0.43 3.76
C LEU A 207 22.50 1.03 3.36
N ALA A 208 21.27 1.36 2.96
CA ALA A 208 20.83 2.74 2.82
C ALA A 208 20.66 3.40 4.21
N LEU A 209 21.55 4.34 4.56
CA LEU A 209 21.63 4.96 5.89
C LEU A 209 20.99 6.35 5.98
N GLY A 210 20.05 6.68 5.10
CA GLY A 210 19.42 8.01 5.05
C GLY A 210 17.90 7.97 5.20
N PRO A 211 17.27 9.03 5.76
CA PRO A 211 15.83 9.13 5.79
C PRO A 211 15.31 9.32 4.35
N ASN A 212 14.67 8.30 3.81
CA ASN A 212 13.97 8.37 2.54
C ASN A 212 12.48 8.54 2.83
N TRP A 213 11.84 9.51 2.18
CA TRP A 213 10.44 9.80 2.40
C TRP A 213 9.77 10.35 1.15
N LYS A 214 8.47 10.12 1.04
CA LYS A 214 7.57 10.63 0.01
C LYS A 214 6.40 11.29 0.74
N VAL A 215 6.16 12.57 0.48
CA VAL A 215 4.98 13.32 0.95
C VAL A 215 4.14 13.59 -0.26
N MET A 216 2.83 13.39 -0.21
CA MET A 216 1.92 13.87 -1.26
C MET A 216 0.70 14.53 -0.65
N THR A 217 0.15 15.48 -1.40
CA THR A 217 -1.07 16.20 -1.07
C THR A 217 -1.94 16.28 -2.31
N GLY A 218 -3.20 15.89 -2.16
CA GLY A 218 -4.22 15.92 -3.20
C GLY A 218 -5.38 16.83 -2.81
N LEU A 219 -6.05 17.42 -3.80
CA LEU A 219 -7.24 18.24 -3.62
C LEU A 219 -8.39 17.68 -4.45
N SER A 220 -9.37 17.05 -3.81
CA SER A 220 -10.61 16.64 -4.46
C SER A 220 -11.55 17.83 -4.56
N LEU A 221 -12.13 18.05 -5.73
CA LEU A 221 -13.10 19.13 -5.98
C LEU A 221 -14.26 18.64 -6.85
N PRO A 222 -15.48 19.18 -6.66
CA PRO A 222 -16.62 18.85 -7.53
C PRO A 222 -16.40 19.14 -9.02
N LEU A 223 -15.54 20.11 -9.34
CA LEU A 223 -15.14 20.41 -10.72
C LEU A 223 -14.49 19.21 -11.43
N PHE A 224 -13.85 18.30 -10.69
CA PHE A 224 -13.16 17.12 -11.22
C PHE A 224 -13.96 15.83 -11.05
N GLY A 225 -15.18 15.89 -10.51
CA GLY A 225 -16.02 14.72 -10.24
C GLY A 225 -16.01 14.24 -8.78
N GLY A 226 -15.37 14.97 -7.87
CA GLY A 226 -15.47 14.70 -6.44
C GLY A 226 -16.83 15.08 -5.85
N ASP A 227 -17.21 14.46 -4.74
CA ASP A 227 -18.47 14.72 -4.04
C ASP A 227 -18.52 16.10 -3.36
N SER A 228 -17.36 16.60 -2.91
CA SER A 228 -17.19 17.80 -2.12
C SER A 228 -15.72 18.23 -2.14
N ALA A 229 -15.46 19.50 -1.80
CA ALA A 229 -14.09 19.98 -1.65
C ALA A 229 -13.42 19.30 -0.44
N ARG A 230 -12.41 18.46 -0.70
CA ARG A 230 -11.68 17.70 0.33
C ARG A 230 -10.19 17.73 0.04
N SER A 231 -9.37 17.82 1.07
CA SER A 231 -7.91 17.67 0.95
C SER A 231 -7.46 16.30 1.45
N LEU A 232 -6.52 15.69 0.74
CA LEU A 232 -5.87 14.45 1.12
C LEU A 232 -4.38 14.72 1.32
N SER A 233 -3.76 14.09 2.30
CA SER A 233 -2.32 14.21 2.51
C SER A 233 -1.78 12.92 3.12
N GLY A 234 -0.66 12.45 2.58
CA GLY A 234 0.00 11.23 3.02
C GLY A 234 1.50 11.41 3.14
N VAL A 235 2.10 10.72 4.10
CA VAL A 235 3.55 10.65 4.28
C VAL A 235 3.97 9.20 4.36
N VAL A 236 4.81 8.77 3.43
CA VAL A 236 5.36 7.42 3.37
C VAL A 236 6.85 7.47 3.63
N ARG A 237 7.33 6.65 4.57
CA ARG A 237 8.77 6.38 4.72
C ARG A 237 9.17 5.29 3.74
N LEU A 238 10.06 5.63 2.81
CA LEU A 238 10.57 4.66 1.85
C LEU A 238 11.60 3.78 2.55
N ARG A 239 11.35 2.47 2.57
CA ARG A 239 12.33 1.46 3.00
C ARG A 239 12.98 0.87 1.77
N ASP A 240 14.28 0.56 1.87
CA ASP A 240 15.00 -0.15 0.82
C ASP A 240 14.37 -1.54 0.62
N SER A 241 13.94 -1.82 -0.60
CA SER A 241 13.18 -3.02 -1.00
C SER A 241 14.09 -4.14 -1.50
N SER A 242 15.32 -4.27 -0.97
CA SER A 242 16.25 -5.31 -1.41
C SER A 242 15.85 -6.74 -0.99
N ARG A 243 14.88 -6.91 -0.07
CA ARG A 243 14.09 -8.15 0.08
C ARG A 243 12.70 -7.83 0.61
N GLY A 244 11.68 -8.32 -0.11
CA GLY A 244 10.28 -8.25 0.29
C GLY A 244 10.07 -8.69 1.73
N ARG A 245 9.84 -7.71 2.60
CA ARG A 245 9.14 -7.88 3.87
C ARG A 245 8.04 -6.84 3.91
N SER A 246 6.98 -7.09 3.14
CA SER A 246 5.66 -6.63 3.51
C SER A 246 5.12 -7.64 4.52
N SER A 247 5.54 -7.51 5.78
CA SER A 247 4.68 -7.98 6.86
C SER A 247 3.53 -6.97 6.93
N PRO A 248 2.26 -7.40 6.98
CA PRO A 248 1.17 -6.50 7.37
C PRO A 248 1.59 -5.90 8.71
N GLY A 249 1.93 -4.61 8.71
CA GLY A 249 2.22 -3.91 9.95
C GLY A 249 0.93 -3.90 10.76
N SER A 250 1.00 -4.37 12.00
CA SER A 250 -0.02 -4.13 13.00
C SER A 250 -0.42 -2.66 12.95
N ALA A 251 -1.63 -2.40 12.44
CA ALA A 251 -2.22 -1.08 12.49
C ALA A 251 -2.38 -0.70 13.96
N GLN A 252 -1.62 0.29 14.43
CA GLN A 252 -1.94 0.93 15.71
C GLN A 252 -3.36 1.51 15.59
N PRO A 253 -4.22 1.30 16.59
CA PRO A 253 -5.59 1.75 16.52
C PRO A 253 -5.62 3.27 16.39
N SER A 254 -6.16 3.77 15.26
CA SER A 254 -6.70 5.12 15.23
C SER A 254 -7.86 5.18 16.20
N ARG A 255 -8.05 6.35 16.81
CA ARG A 255 -9.10 6.63 17.81
C ARG A 255 -10.53 6.56 17.25
N ASP A 256 -10.68 6.13 16.02
CA ASP A 256 -11.92 5.84 15.31
C ASP A 256 -11.71 4.50 14.59
N GLY A 257 -12.53 3.51 14.95
CA GLY A 257 -12.18 2.09 14.97
C GLY A 257 -12.37 1.31 13.66
N SER A 258 -11.96 1.85 12.52
CA SER A 258 -11.88 1.08 11.27
C SER A 258 -10.46 0.53 11.03
N ARG A 259 -10.35 -0.80 10.86
CA ARG A 259 -9.10 -1.47 10.46
C ARG A 259 -9.18 -1.73 8.95
N THR A 260 -8.66 -0.83 8.15
CA THR A 260 -8.49 -1.05 6.70
C THR A 260 -7.16 -1.76 6.47
N ALA A 261 -7.16 -2.82 5.66
CA ALA A 261 -5.93 -3.46 5.19
C ALA A 261 -5.09 -2.41 4.45
N ALA A 262 -3.90 -2.12 4.97
CA ALA A 262 -3.00 -1.12 4.41
C ALA A 262 -2.29 -1.70 3.17
N TRP A 263 -2.95 -1.62 2.03
CA TRP A 263 -2.22 -1.37 0.78
C TRP A 263 -1.81 0.10 0.76
N GLN A 264 -1.02 0.57 -0.20
CA GLN A 264 -0.65 2.00 -0.31
C GLN A 264 -1.86 2.86 -0.70
N THR A 265 -2.99 2.68 -0.03
CA THR A 265 -4.20 3.48 -0.18
C THR A 265 -4.15 4.62 0.83
N TRP A 266 -4.37 5.80 0.25
CA TRP A 266 -4.35 7.10 0.89
C TRP A 266 -5.26 7.15 2.11
N SER A 267 -4.72 7.48 3.29
CA SER A 267 -5.56 7.79 4.45
C SER A 267 -6.11 9.21 4.32
N ALA A 268 -7.36 9.31 3.86
CA ALA A 268 -8.13 10.54 3.91
C ALA A 268 -8.38 10.94 5.37
N THR A 269 -7.59 11.86 5.92
CA THR A 269 -7.94 12.48 7.20
C THR A 269 -8.94 13.59 6.94
N SER A 270 -10.24 13.31 7.00
CA SER A 270 -11.26 14.36 7.06
C SER A 270 -11.41 14.84 8.50
N SER A 271 -11.03 16.08 8.79
CA SER A 271 -11.35 16.71 10.07
C SER A 271 -12.84 17.11 10.09
N TRP A 272 -13.68 16.30 10.73
CA TRP A 272 -15.02 16.75 11.14
C TRP A 272 -14.90 17.51 12.46
N ALA A 273 -15.22 18.81 12.44
CA ALA A 273 -15.48 19.56 13.65
C ALA A 273 -16.82 19.11 14.23
N ALA A 274 -16.81 18.45 15.39
CA ALA A 274 -18.04 18.14 16.13
C ALA A 274 -18.76 19.45 16.50
N PRO A 275 -20.09 19.55 16.34
CA PRO A 275 -20.83 20.69 16.87
C PRO A 275 -20.72 20.70 18.40
N SER A 276 -20.39 21.88 18.95
CA SER A 276 -20.30 22.09 20.39
C SER A 276 -21.64 21.79 21.08
N PRO A 277 -21.66 21.14 22.26
CA PRO A 277 -22.90 20.93 22.98
C PRO A 277 -23.45 22.29 23.42
N ALA A 278 -24.68 22.57 23.00
CA ALA A 278 -25.46 23.72 23.43
C ALA A 278 -25.52 23.74 24.97
N GLY A 279 -25.28 24.93 25.53
CA GLY A 279 -25.22 25.16 26.97
C GLY A 279 -26.47 24.70 27.71
N ARG A 280 -26.24 24.18 28.91
CA ARG A 280 -27.27 24.05 29.95
C ARG A 280 -27.78 25.46 30.29
N ALA A 281 -29.09 25.64 30.25
CA ALA A 281 -29.81 26.58 31.09
C ALA A 281 -30.52 25.77 32.19
#